data_AF-A0A7X5F9Y3-F1
#
_entry.id   AF-A0A7X5F9Y3-F1
#
_cell.length_a   1.000
_cell.length_b   1.000
_cell.length_c   1.000
_cell.angle_alpha   90.00
_cell.angle_beta   90.00
_cell.angle_gamma   90.00
#
_symmetry.space_group_name_H-M   'P 1'
#
loop_
_entity.id
_entity.type
_entity.pdbx_description
1 polymer ?
#
loop_
_entity_poly.entity_id
_entity_poly.type
_entity_poly.pdbx_seq_one_letter_code
_entity_poly.pdbx_strand_id
1 'polypeptide(L)'
;MGFNSKLRWVYLVGFFLILALPLLNLPPWFSPPDWGKTIVFRIVLSSLIFLFIYQLLLSKDSTFSTAVGNVIQKRNRAFGPFLVLIALFVIFLLATIFSLDRNFSLWGSPYRSGGFLNFAFYIIFAILVFLILRKSDWQKIWDFAILIGIFVSIIAIFQQFGLISKIFIPFESRAPSTIGGPIFLAIYLLLLSFLALSFGIKEVKLWKKIFYFLSLLL
;
A
#
# COMPACT_ATOMS: atom_id res chain seq x y z
N MET A 1 -4.59 22.75 -10.72
CA MET A 1 -3.79 21.50 -10.54
C MET A 1 -2.78 21.37 -11.68
N GLY A 2 -1.70 22.15 -11.65
CA GLY A 2 -0.63 22.05 -12.63
C GLY A 2 0.57 21.27 -12.10
N PHE A 3 0.40 20.00 -11.70
CA PHE A 3 1.57 19.13 -11.61
C PHE A 3 2.11 18.95 -13.03
N ASN A 4 3.41 19.13 -13.24
CA ASN A 4 4.06 18.72 -14.47
C ASN A 4 3.64 17.27 -14.75
N SER A 5 2.95 17.05 -15.88
CA SER A 5 2.27 15.79 -16.20
C SER A 5 3.24 14.60 -16.15
N LYS A 6 4.50 14.82 -16.50
CA LYS A 6 5.58 13.82 -16.44
C LYS A 6 5.89 13.37 -15.02
N LEU A 7 6.02 14.31 -14.07
CA LEU A 7 6.36 14.00 -12.66
C LEU A 7 5.23 13.26 -11.95
N ARG A 8 3.97 13.64 -12.20
CA ARG A 8 2.82 12.90 -11.64
C ARG A 8 2.81 11.44 -12.08
N TRP A 9 3.20 11.16 -13.32
CA TRP A 9 3.26 9.80 -13.82
C TRP A 9 4.27 8.96 -13.04
N VAL A 10 5.40 9.53 -12.63
CA VAL A 10 6.39 8.85 -11.76
C VAL A 10 5.76 8.44 -10.43
N TYR A 11 4.99 9.32 -9.78
CA TYR A 11 4.28 8.96 -8.54
C TYR A 11 3.27 7.83 -8.76
N LEU A 12 2.49 7.89 -9.84
CA LEU A 12 1.52 6.84 -10.17
C LEU A 12 2.20 5.49 -10.36
N VAL A 13 3.31 5.45 -11.12
CA VAL A 13 4.11 4.23 -11.29
C VAL A 13 4.63 3.74 -9.94
N GLY A 14 5.15 4.63 -9.10
CA GLY A 14 5.60 4.27 -7.75
C GLY A 14 4.49 3.68 -6.88
N PHE A 15 3.28 4.23 -6.93
CA PHE A 15 2.13 3.69 -6.21
C PHE A 15 1.70 2.32 -6.75
N PHE A 16 1.68 2.12 -8.07
CA PHE A 16 1.41 0.81 -8.66
C PHE A 16 2.48 -0.23 -8.30
N LEU A 17 3.76 0.16 -8.26
CA LEU A 17 4.83 -0.73 -7.78
C LEU A 17 4.61 -1.16 -6.32
N ILE A 18 4.22 -0.22 -5.45
CA ILE A 18 3.90 -0.52 -4.05
C ILE A 18 2.70 -1.47 -3.95
N LEU A 19 1.66 -1.27 -4.76
CA LEU A 19 0.49 -2.16 -4.80
C LEU A 19 0.80 -3.55 -5.34
N ALA A 20 1.87 -3.71 -6.13
CA ALA A 20 2.30 -5.01 -6.66
C ALA A 20 3.18 -5.81 -5.69
N LEU A 21 3.62 -5.21 -4.56
CA LEU A 21 4.44 -5.88 -3.55
C LEU A 21 3.86 -7.19 -2.99
N PRO A 22 2.53 -7.41 -2.88
CA PRO A 22 1.98 -8.72 -2.53
C PRO A 22 2.50 -9.86 -3.40
N LEU A 23 2.77 -9.62 -4.69
CA LEU A 23 3.35 -10.61 -5.61
C LEU A 23 4.85 -10.83 -5.41
N LEU A 24 5.53 -9.91 -4.74
CA LEU A 24 6.97 -9.96 -4.57
C LEU A 24 7.33 -10.92 -3.43
N ASN A 25 7.59 -12.17 -3.79
CA ASN A 25 8.28 -13.10 -2.91
C ASN A 25 8.97 -14.19 -3.73
N LEU A 26 10.28 -14.03 -3.92
CA LEU A 26 11.13 -14.99 -4.61
C LEU A 26 12.27 -15.40 -3.68
N PRO A 27 12.18 -16.58 -3.03
CA PRO A 27 13.28 -17.14 -2.27
C PRO A 27 14.51 -17.41 -3.16
N PRO A 28 15.74 -17.26 -2.63
CA PRO A 28 16.08 -16.82 -1.28
C PRO A 28 16.06 -15.29 -1.10
N TRP A 29 16.00 -14.52 -2.19
CA TRP A 29 16.27 -13.08 -2.22
C TRP A 29 15.30 -12.22 -1.39
N PHE A 30 14.02 -12.61 -1.31
CA PHE A 30 12.98 -11.87 -0.58
C PHE A 30 12.41 -12.66 0.61
N SER A 31 13.24 -13.50 1.25
CA SER A 31 12.87 -14.23 2.47
C SER A 31 13.56 -13.65 3.71
N PRO A 32 12.86 -13.42 4.85
CA PRO A 32 11.42 -13.61 5.06
C PRO A 32 10.55 -12.67 4.19
N PRO A 33 9.36 -13.12 3.75
CA PRO A 33 8.51 -12.38 2.80
C PRO A 33 8.19 -10.96 3.25
N ASP A 34 7.88 -10.79 4.54
CA ASP A 34 7.56 -9.48 5.12
C ASP A 34 8.76 -8.53 5.05
N TRP A 35 9.97 -9.02 5.29
CA TRP A 35 11.18 -8.20 5.27
C TRP A 35 11.51 -7.70 3.86
N GLY A 36 11.49 -8.61 2.89
CA GLY A 36 11.81 -8.31 1.50
C GLY A 36 10.88 -7.24 0.92
N LYS A 37 9.57 -7.39 1.12
CA LYS A 37 8.56 -6.43 0.66
C LYS A 37 8.72 -5.07 1.32
N THR A 38 8.98 -5.06 2.62
CA THR A 38 9.18 -3.81 3.37
C THR A 38 10.41 -3.05 2.91
N ILE A 39 11.52 -3.71 2.59
CA ILE A 39 12.70 -3.04 2.04
C ILE A 39 12.35 -2.36 0.71
N VAL A 40 11.69 -3.08 -0.21
CA VAL A 40 11.31 -2.50 -1.51
C VAL A 40 10.31 -1.37 -1.34
N PHE A 41 9.33 -1.51 -0.45
CA PHE A 41 8.41 -0.44 -0.08
C PHE A 41 9.16 0.81 0.40
N ARG A 42 10.11 0.65 1.33
CA ARG A 42 10.92 1.76 1.86
C ARG A 42 11.77 2.42 0.80
N ILE A 43 12.40 1.65 -0.11
CA ILE A 43 13.21 2.19 -1.20
C ILE A 43 12.32 3.03 -2.13
N VAL A 44 11.23 2.45 -2.63
CA VAL A 44 10.31 3.14 -3.56
C VAL A 44 9.74 4.39 -2.90
N LEU A 45 9.23 4.28 -1.66
CA LEU A 45 8.64 5.42 -0.98
C LEU A 45 9.66 6.50 -0.65
N SER A 46 10.89 6.15 -0.25
CA SER A 46 11.94 7.14 0.01
C SER A 46 12.28 7.92 -1.25
N SER A 47 12.35 7.26 -2.41
CA SER A 47 12.53 7.94 -3.70
C SER A 47 11.37 8.89 -4.00
N LEU A 48 10.12 8.48 -3.74
CA LEU A 48 8.95 9.35 -3.92
C LEU A 48 8.95 10.54 -2.95
N ILE A 49 9.33 10.33 -1.69
CA ILE A 49 9.46 11.40 -0.68
C ILE A 49 10.56 12.38 -1.11
N PHE A 50 11.71 11.89 -1.55
CA PHE A 50 12.80 12.74 -2.03
C PHE A 50 12.35 13.61 -3.21
N LEU A 51 11.71 13.01 -4.22
CA LEU A 51 11.13 13.74 -5.34
C LEU A 51 10.10 14.77 -4.90
N PHE A 52 9.30 14.43 -3.88
CA PHE A 52 8.29 15.31 -3.31
C PHE A 52 8.90 16.52 -2.61
N ILE A 53 9.92 16.31 -1.78
CA ILE A 53 10.64 17.38 -1.09
C ILE A 53 11.37 18.27 -2.11
N TYR A 54 12.05 17.65 -3.08
CA TYR A 54 12.74 18.37 -4.16
C TYR A 54 11.77 19.27 -4.94
N GLN A 55 10.58 18.77 -5.25
CA GLN A 55 9.54 19.56 -5.90
C GLN A 55 9.08 20.71 -5.00
N LEU A 56 8.88 20.49 -3.70
CA LEU A 56 8.48 21.54 -2.76
C LEU A 56 9.53 22.66 -2.65
N LEU A 57 10.82 22.33 -2.72
CA LEU A 57 11.91 23.31 -2.65
C LEU A 57 12.09 24.11 -3.93
N LEU A 58 11.94 23.48 -5.10
CA LEU A 58 12.14 24.15 -6.40
C LEU A 58 10.91 24.87 -6.93
N SER A 59 9.73 24.38 -6.59
CA SER A 59 8.49 25.00 -7.03
C SER A 59 8.26 26.26 -6.20
N LYS A 60 8.63 27.44 -6.74
CA LYS A 60 8.06 28.73 -6.30
C LYS A 60 6.53 28.80 -6.52
N ASP A 61 5.94 27.79 -7.14
CA ASP A 61 4.52 27.67 -7.41
C ASP A 61 3.69 27.48 -6.13
N SER A 62 2.89 28.50 -5.83
CA SER A 62 1.91 28.57 -4.75
C SER A 62 0.87 27.45 -4.78
N THR A 63 0.69 26.75 -5.91
CA THR A 63 -0.37 25.74 -6.08
C THR A 63 -0.29 24.59 -5.08
N PHE A 64 0.91 24.15 -4.70
CA PHE A 64 1.10 23.03 -3.77
C PHE A 64 0.97 23.46 -2.30
N SER A 65 1.61 24.58 -1.93
CA SER A 65 1.40 25.24 -0.63
C SER A 65 -0.10 25.52 -0.41
N THR A 66 -0.81 25.89 -1.48
CA THR A 66 -2.27 26.08 -1.45
C THR A 66 -3.02 24.76 -1.28
N ALA A 67 -2.59 23.66 -1.89
CA ALA A 67 -3.23 22.35 -1.71
C ALA A 67 -3.07 21.83 -0.27
N VAL A 68 -1.86 21.91 0.29
CA VAL A 68 -1.61 21.55 1.70
C VAL A 68 -2.34 22.51 2.64
N GLY A 69 -2.29 23.82 2.38
CA GLY A 69 -3.04 24.83 3.13
C GLY A 69 -4.55 24.60 3.11
N ASN A 70 -5.11 24.20 1.96
CA ASN A 70 -6.52 23.86 1.82
C ASN A 70 -6.90 22.60 2.60
N VAL A 71 -6.00 21.62 2.75
CA VAL A 71 -6.25 20.42 3.58
C VAL A 71 -6.18 20.77 5.06
N ILE A 72 -5.24 21.63 5.46
CA ILE A 72 -5.06 22.12 6.84
C ILE A 72 -6.19 23.08 7.24
N GLN A 73 -6.90 23.68 6.28
CA GLN A 73 -8.05 24.51 6.58
C GLN A 73 -9.17 23.70 7.23
N LYS A 74 -9.53 24.06 8.47
CA LYS A 74 -10.52 23.35 9.32
C LYS A 74 -11.90 23.14 8.67
N ARG A 75 -12.23 23.92 7.63
CA ARG A 75 -13.48 23.83 6.85
C ARG A 75 -13.46 22.68 5.83
N ASN A 76 -12.30 22.10 5.52
CA ASN A 76 -12.18 21.00 4.58
C ASN A 76 -12.53 19.66 5.25
N ARG A 77 -13.36 18.84 4.58
CA ARG A 77 -13.73 17.49 5.06
C ARG A 77 -12.53 16.56 5.23
N ALA A 78 -11.42 16.85 4.54
CA ALA A 78 -10.17 16.09 4.66
C ALA A 78 -9.36 16.41 5.92
N PHE A 79 -9.66 17.50 6.63
CA PHE A 79 -8.90 17.92 7.81
C PHE A 79 -8.95 16.89 8.94
N GLY A 80 -10.13 16.31 9.21
CA GLY A 80 -10.32 15.32 10.27
C GLY A 80 -9.44 14.07 10.08
N PRO A 81 -9.56 13.34 8.95
CA PRO A 81 -8.70 12.19 8.67
C PRO A 81 -7.21 12.52 8.67
N PHE A 82 -6.82 13.69 8.15
CA PHE A 82 -5.43 14.14 8.19
C PHE A 82 -4.93 14.33 9.62
N LEU A 83 -5.72 14.96 10.49
CA LEU A 83 -5.39 15.12 11.91
C LEU A 83 -5.22 13.77 12.62
N VAL A 84 -6.07 12.78 12.31
CA VAL A 84 -5.96 11.43 12.87
C VAL A 84 -4.65 10.77 12.47
N LEU A 85 -4.22 10.89 11.21
CA LEU A 85 -2.93 10.36 10.75
C LEU A 85 -1.74 11.01 11.47
N ILE A 86 -1.78 12.34 11.65
CA ILE A 86 -0.74 13.06 12.40
C ILE A 86 -0.75 12.67 13.88
N ALA A 87 -1.92 12.56 14.50
CA ALA A 87 -2.04 12.11 15.88
C ALA A 87 -1.49 10.69 16.06
N LEU A 88 -1.81 9.77 15.15
CA LEU A 88 -1.28 8.41 15.16
C LEU A 88 0.24 8.39 15.03
N PHE A 89 0.80 9.21 14.14
CA PHE A 89 2.25 9.34 13.99
C PHE A 89 2.91 9.80 15.29
N VAL A 90 2.36 10.84 15.93
CA VAL A 90 2.89 11.37 17.20
C VAL A 90 2.78 10.33 18.31
N ILE A 91 1.64 9.62 18.41
CA ILE A 91 1.45 8.57 19.41
C ILE A 91 2.50 7.47 19.24
N PHE A 92 2.73 6.97 18.02
CA PHE A 92 3.75 5.95 17.78
C PHE A 92 5.17 6.46 18.01
N LEU A 93 5.46 7.72 17.69
CA LEU A 93 6.75 8.34 17.99
C LEU A 93 7.00 8.39 19.49
N LEU A 94 6.03 8.89 20.27
CA LEU A 94 6.12 8.97 21.73
C LEU A 94 6.23 7.58 22.34
N ALA A 95 5.41 6.63 21.90
CA ALA A 95 5.48 5.24 22.36
C ALA A 95 6.87 4.62 22.11
N THR A 96 7.52 4.98 21.01
CA THR A 96 8.88 4.51 20.68
C THR A 96 9.93 5.16 21.58
N ILE A 97 9.84 6.48 21.82
CA ILE A 97 10.77 7.20 22.70
C ILE A 97 10.71 6.67 24.14
N PHE A 98 9.50 6.39 24.65
CA PHE A 98 9.26 5.90 26.01
C PHE A 98 9.27 4.37 26.12
N SER A 99 9.60 3.64 25.05
CA SER A 99 9.67 2.18 25.09
C SER A 99 10.88 1.67 25.89
N LEU A 100 10.73 0.47 26.47
CA LEU A 100 11.80 -0.23 27.19
C LEU A 100 12.98 -0.57 26.27
N ASP A 101 12.67 -1.08 25.07
CA ASP A 101 13.66 -1.34 24.02
C ASP A 101 13.40 -0.45 22.81
N ARG A 102 14.02 0.73 22.82
CA ARG A 102 13.89 1.73 21.77
C ARG A 102 14.38 1.25 20.42
N ASN A 103 15.43 0.41 20.40
CA ASN A 103 15.98 -0.10 19.15
C ASN A 103 14.99 -1.05 18.49
N PHE A 104 14.43 -2.00 19.26
CA PHE A 104 13.42 -2.89 18.77
C PHE A 104 12.13 -2.15 18.37
N SER A 105 11.68 -1.18 19.16
CA SER A 105 10.50 -0.38 18.84
C SER A 105 10.66 0.50 17.60
N LEU A 106 11.88 0.97 17.31
CA LEU A 106 12.16 1.78 16.12
C LEU A 106 12.23 0.92 14.85
N TRP A 107 12.99 -0.17 14.88
CA TRP A 107 13.30 -0.99 13.70
C TRP A 107 12.34 -2.15 13.46
N GLY A 108 11.79 -2.74 14.53
CA GLY A 108 11.03 -3.99 14.50
C GLY A 108 11.89 -5.22 14.24
N SER A 109 11.24 -6.38 14.12
CA SER A 109 11.90 -7.63 13.70
C SER A 109 11.73 -7.89 12.20
N PRO A 110 12.70 -8.54 11.54
CA PRO A 110 12.58 -8.94 10.13
C PRO A 110 11.37 -9.85 9.85
N TYR A 111 10.99 -10.70 10.81
CA TYR A 111 9.87 -11.63 10.64
C TYR A 111 8.48 -11.00 10.70
N ARG A 112 8.35 -9.77 11.20
CA ARG A 112 7.05 -9.08 11.31
C ARG A 112 7.04 -7.72 10.62
N SER A 113 8.19 -7.26 10.13
CA SER A 113 8.38 -5.94 9.52
C SER A 113 7.63 -4.83 10.26
N GLY A 114 7.71 -4.84 11.59
CA GLY A 114 7.07 -3.85 12.45
C GLY A 114 7.92 -2.60 12.64
N GLY A 115 7.79 -1.99 13.82
CA GLY A 115 8.59 -0.84 14.24
C GLY A 115 8.05 0.50 13.73
N PHE A 116 8.37 1.55 14.48
CA PHE A 116 7.95 2.92 14.18
C PHE A 116 8.29 3.36 12.77
N LEU A 117 9.48 2.99 12.27
CA LEU A 117 9.92 3.37 10.94
C LEU A 117 8.93 2.90 9.86
N ASN A 118 8.41 1.67 9.96
CA ASN A 118 7.43 1.16 8.98
C ASN A 118 6.08 1.87 9.09
N PHE A 119 5.59 2.07 10.31
CA PHE A 119 4.33 2.79 10.51
C PHE A 119 4.41 4.24 10.03
N ALA A 120 5.54 4.93 10.27
CA ALA A 120 5.82 6.25 9.74
C ALA A 120 5.73 6.26 8.20
N PHE A 121 6.35 5.29 7.54
CA PHE A 121 6.27 5.16 6.08
C PHE A 121 4.84 4.90 5.60
N TYR A 122 4.03 4.07 6.28
CA TYR A 122 2.62 3.87 5.91
C TYR A 122 1.80 5.16 6.02
N ILE A 123 2.03 5.96 7.07
CA ILE A 123 1.36 7.25 7.26
C ILE A 123 1.78 8.24 6.15
N ILE A 124 3.07 8.35 5.88
CA ILE A 124 3.59 9.24 4.82
C ILE A 124 3.07 8.80 3.45
N PHE A 125 3.02 7.49 3.17
CA PHE A 125 2.43 6.95 1.95
C PHE A 125 0.97 7.36 1.81
N ALA A 126 0.16 7.20 2.85
CA ALA A 126 -1.25 7.61 2.83
C ALA A 126 -1.41 9.12 2.53
N ILE A 127 -0.59 9.96 3.16
CA ILE A 127 -0.58 11.41 2.92
C ILE A 127 -0.18 11.72 1.47
N LEU A 128 0.90 11.12 0.96
CA LEU A 128 1.37 11.33 -0.42
C LEU A 128 0.32 10.88 -1.44
N VAL A 129 -0.25 9.69 -1.27
CA VAL A 129 -1.32 9.18 -2.13
C VAL A 129 -2.50 10.16 -2.15
N PHE A 130 -2.94 10.64 -0.99
CA PHE A 130 -4.04 11.59 -0.90
C PHE A 130 -3.75 12.94 -1.57
N LEU A 131 -2.53 13.47 -1.42
CA LEU A 131 -2.14 14.76 -1.99
C LEU A 131 -1.91 14.71 -3.51
N ILE A 132 -1.43 13.57 -4.03
CA ILE A 132 -1.03 13.43 -5.44
C ILE A 132 -2.16 12.89 -6.31
N LEU A 133 -2.96 11.93 -5.82
CA LEU A 133 -3.99 11.29 -6.62
C LEU A 133 -5.16 12.22 -6.91
N ARG A 134 -5.63 12.18 -8.16
CA ARG A 134 -6.89 12.82 -8.55
C ARG A 134 -8.06 11.86 -8.36
N LYS A 135 -9.28 12.41 -8.30
CA LYS A 135 -10.52 11.62 -8.25
C LYS A 135 -10.58 10.50 -9.30
N SER A 136 -10.08 10.76 -10.51
CA SER A 136 -10.05 9.77 -11.61
C SER A 136 -8.98 8.70 -11.48
N ASP A 137 -7.95 8.89 -10.65
CA ASP A 137 -6.87 7.92 -10.46
C ASP A 137 -7.24 6.88 -9.39
N TRP A 138 -8.06 7.25 -8.40
CA TRP A 138 -8.50 6.35 -7.33
C TRP A 138 -9.12 5.05 -7.86
N GLN A 139 -9.96 5.14 -8.89
CA GLN A 139 -10.54 3.92 -9.48
C GLN A 139 -9.47 2.99 -10.04
N LYS A 140 -8.45 3.54 -10.71
CA LYS A 140 -7.36 2.75 -11.32
C LYS A 140 -6.52 2.05 -10.25
N ILE A 141 -6.26 2.75 -9.15
CA ILE A 141 -5.49 2.25 -8.00
C ILE A 141 -6.20 1.05 -7.38
N TRP A 142 -7.53 1.14 -7.18
CA TRP A 142 -8.29 0.02 -6.63
C TRP A 142 -8.47 -1.13 -7.63
N ASP A 143 -8.76 -0.83 -8.91
CA ASP A 143 -8.87 -1.85 -9.96
C ASP A 143 -7.56 -2.65 -10.05
N PHE A 144 -6.42 -1.97 -9.94
CA PHE A 144 -5.11 -2.61 -9.91
C PHE A 144 -4.89 -3.41 -8.63
N ALA A 145 -5.27 -2.90 -7.45
CA ALA A 145 -5.15 -3.65 -6.20
C ALA A 145 -5.97 -4.95 -6.22
N ILE A 146 -7.18 -4.92 -6.79
CA ILE A 146 -8.02 -6.11 -7.01
C ILE A 146 -7.34 -7.07 -7.99
N LEU A 147 -6.79 -6.55 -9.11
CA LEU A 147 -6.05 -7.35 -10.08
C LEU A 147 -4.85 -8.08 -9.44
N ILE A 148 -4.10 -7.40 -8.58
CA ILE A 148 -3.01 -8.01 -7.81
C ILE A 148 -3.56 -9.08 -6.86
N GLY A 149 -4.70 -8.83 -6.21
CA GLY A 149 -5.43 -9.83 -5.43
C GLY A 149 -5.71 -11.11 -6.23
N ILE A 150 -6.20 -10.99 -7.47
CA ILE A 150 -6.45 -12.13 -8.38
C ILE A 150 -5.20 -12.93 -8.63
N PHE A 151 -4.08 -12.28 -8.94
CA PHE A 151 -2.82 -13.00 -9.15
C PHE A 151 -2.35 -13.72 -7.88
N VAL A 152 -2.47 -13.09 -6.70
CA VAL A 152 -2.12 -13.72 -5.43
C VAL A 152 -3.03 -14.93 -5.13
N SER A 153 -4.33 -14.85 -5.37
CA SER A 153 -5.25 -15.98 -5.19
C SER A 153 -4.97 -17.11 -6.16
N ILE A 154 -4.71 -16.82 -7.43
CA ILE A 154 -4.32 -17.84 -8.43
C ILE A 154 -3.05 -18.58 -8.00
N ILE A 155 -2.04 -17.85 -7.49
CA ILE A 155 -0.82 -18.47 -6.94
C ILE A 155 -1.15 -19.37 -5.75
N ALA A 156 -2.02 -18.95 -4.83
CA ALA A 156 -2.44 -19.78 -3.70
C ALA A 156 -3.15 -21.07 -4.17
N ILE A 157 -4.02 -20.98 -5.19
CA ILE A 157 -4.71 -22.14 -5.76
C ILE A 157 -3.69 -23.13 -6.34
N PHE A 158 -2.78 -22.67 -7.20
CA PHE A 158 -1.74 -23.53 -7.77
C PHE A 158 -0.79 -24.12 -6.72
N GLN A 159 -0.51 -23.37 -5.65
CA GLN A 159 0.23 -23.86 -4.49
C GLN A 159 -0.53 -25.00 -3.80
N GLN A 160 -1.84 -24.85 -3.56
CA GLN A 160 -2.68 -25.87 -2.92
C GLN A 160 -2.72 -27.18 -3.70
N PHE A 161 -2.65 -27.14 -5.04
CA PHE A 161 -2.54 -28.32 -5.91
C PHE A 161 -1.11 -28.87 -6.04
N GLY A 162 -0.12 -28.29 -5.36
CA GLY A 162 1.27 -28.77 -5.36
C GLY A 162 2.07 -28.44 -6.63
N LEU A 163 1.52 -27.67 -7.57
CA LEU A 163 2.15 -27.38 -8.86
C LEU A 163 3.36 -26.42 -8.74
N ILE A 164 3.33 -25.52 -7.76
CA ILE A 164 4.34 -24.48 -7.54
C ILE A 164 4.80 -24.36 -6.08
N SER A 165 4.44 -25.33 -5.23
CA SER A 165 4.74 -25.32 -3.79
C SER A 165 6.25 -25.32 -3.48
N LYS A 166 7.07 -25.84 -4.40
CA LYS A 166 8.54 -25.86 -4.28
C LYS A 166 9.24 -24.57 -4.77
N ILE A 167 8.55 -23.71 -5.52
CA ILE A 167 9.13 -22.50 -6.12
C ILE A 167 9.05 -21.31 -5.15
N PHE A 168 7.97 -21.25 -4.38
CA PHE A 168 7.69 -20.15 -3.45
C PHE A 168 7.96 -20.59 -2.00
N ILE A 169 6.98 -20.41 -1.12
CA ILE A 169 7.08 -20.75 0.30
C ILE A 169 6.58 -22.19 0.49
N PRO A 170 7.39 -23.10 1.04
CA PRO A 170 6.91 -24.42 1.44
C PRO A 170 5.92 -24.28 2.60
N PHE A 171 4.83 -25.04 2.53
CA PHE A 171 3.79 -25.04 3.56
C PHE A 171 3.27 -26.45 3.80
N GLU A 172 2.80 -26.73 5.01
CA GLU A 172 2.34 -28.07 5.38
C GLU A 172 0.87 -28.31 5.06
N SER A 173 -0.01 -27.35 5.37
CA SER A 173 -1.47 -27.55 5.29
C SER A 173 -2.25 -26.45 4.55
N ARG A 174 -1.76 -25.20 4.56
CA ARG A 174 -2.47 -24.05 4.00
C ARG A 174 -1.55 -23.21 3.12
N ALA A 175 -1.93 -23.02 1.87
CA ALA A 175 -1.17 -22.23 0.90
C ALA A 175 -1.05 -20.75 1.33
N PRO A 176 0.17 -20.21 1.53
CA PRO A 176 0.39 -18.82 1.94
C PRO A 176 0.44 -17.83 0.75
N SER A 177 0.34 -18.31 -0.49
CA SER A 177 0.67 -17.57 -1.71
C SER A 177 2.10 -16.98 -1.64
N THR A 178 2.33 -15.87 -2.34
CA THR A 178 3.49 -15.00 -2.19
C THR A 178 3.40 -14.09 -0.97
N ILE A 179 2.24 -14.02 -0.28
CA ILE A 179 1.99 -13.11 0.84
C ILE A 179 2.94 -13.38 2.03
N GLY A 180 3.18 -14.65 2.37
CA GLY A 180 4.04 -15.00 3.51
C GLY A 180 3.36 -15.83 4.59
N GLY A 181 2.03 -15.77 4.66
CA GLY A 181 1.26 -16.53 5.62
C GLY A 181 -0.23 -16.59 5.26
N PRO A 182 -0.93 -17.69 5.58
CA PRO A 182 -2.35 -17.85 5.24
C PRO A 182 -3.28 -16.81 5.91
N ILE A 183 -2.94 -16.38 7.13
CA ILE A 183 -3.73 -15.37 7.86
C ILE A 183 -3.64 -14.01 7.16
N PHE A 184 -2.44 -13.59 6.78
CA PHE A 184 -2.23 -12.34 6.05
C PHE A 184 -2.90 -12.37 4.68
N LEU A 185 -2.83 -13.51 3.99
CA LEU A 185 -3.52 -13.72 2.72
C LEU A 185 -5.03 -13.56 2.89
N ALA A 186 -5.63 -14.23 3.88
CA ALA A 186 -7.06 -14.15 4.14
C ALA A 186 -7.51 -12.71 4.46
N ILE A 187 -6.79 -11.99 5.33
CA ILE A 187 -7.12 -10.59 5.66
C ILE A 187 -7.02 -9.70 4.40
N TYR A 188 -5.99 -9.87 3.58
CA TYR A 188 -5.79 -9.11 2.36
C TYR A 188 -6.94 -9.33 1.36
N LEU A 189 -7.31 -10.58 1.11
CA LEU A 189 -8.39 -10.92 0.17
C LEU A 189 -9.77 -10.53 0.71
N LEU A 190 -10.00 -10.67 2.02
CA LEU A 190 -11.23 -10.23 2.67
C LEU A 190 -11.47 -8.73 2.47
N LEU A 191 -10.45 -7.90 2.64
CA LEU A 191 -10.57 -6.46 2.40
C LEU A 191 -10.86 -6.13 0.93
N LEU A 192 -10.23 -6.85 0.00
CA LEU A 192 -10.46 -6.67 -1.43
C LEU A 192 -11.85 -7.16 -1.88
N SER A 193 -12.38 -8.23 -1.28
CA SER A 193 -13.69 -8.78 -1.66
C SER A 193 -14.82 -7.81 -1.31
N PHE A 194 -14.78 -7.14 -0.15
CA PHE A 194 -15.75 -6.10 0.19
C PHE A 194 -15.70 -4.91 -0.78
N LEU A 195 -14.50 -4.50 -1.20
CA LEU A 195 -14.32 -3.44 -2.19
C LEU A 195 -14.85 -3.85 -3.57
N ALA A 196 -14.53 -5.08 -4.00
CA ALA A 196 -15.02 -5.65 -5.25
C ALA A 196 -16.55 -5.72 -5.25
N LEU A 197 -17.17 -6.17 -4.15
CA LEU A 197 -18.63 -6.20 -4.01
C LEU A 197 -19.23 -4.80 -4.16
N SER A 198 -18.67 -3.83 -3.43
CA SER A 198 -19.14 -2.44 -3.45
C SER A 198 -19.08 -1.84 -4.86
N PHE A 199 -17.98 -2.06 -5.58
CA PHE A 199 -17.83 -1.58 -6.95
C PHE A 199 -18.70 -2.34 -7.94
N GLY A 200 -18.84 -3.66 -7.79
CA GLY A 200 -19.73 -4.47 -8.61
C GLY A 200 -21.21 -4.06 -8.51
N ILE A 201 -21.67 -3.67 -7.33
CA ILE A 201 -23.04 -3.16 -7.12
C ILE A 201 -23.23 -1.78 -7.79
N LYS A 202 -22.23 -0.91 -7.70
CA LYS A 202 -22.29 0.47 -8.21
C LYS A 202 -22.06 0.60 -9.72
N GLU A 203 -21.33 -0.35 -10.31
CA GLU A 203 -20.88 -0.26 -11.70
C GLU A 203 -22.01 -0.56 -12.70
N VAL A 204 -22.08 0.27 -13.74
CA VAL A 204 -23.12 0.17 -14.80
C VAL A 204 -22.60 -0.64 -15.98
N LYS A 205 -21.29 -0.60 -16.25
CA LYS A 205 -20.70 -1.30 -17.39
C LYS A 205 -20.62 -2.81 -17.12
N LEU A 206 -21.29 -3.61 -17.96
CA LEU A 206 -21.41 -5.06 -17.79
C LEU A 206 -20.05 -5.77 -17.64
N TRP A 207 -19.06 -5.46 -18.48
CA TRP A 207 -17.76 -6.12 -18.41
C TRP A 207 -17.00 -5.83 -17.10
N LYS A 208 -17.07 -4.59 -16.60
CA LYS A 208 -16.47 -4.23 -15.30
C LYS A 208 -17.23 -4.86 -14.13
N LYS A 209 -18.56 -4.91 -14.24
CA LYS A 209 -19.41 -5.58 -13.28
C LYS A 209 -19.04 -7.05 -13.16
N ILE A 210 -18.92 -7.76 -14.29
CA ILE A 210 -18.45 -9.16 -14.33
C ILE A 210 -17.07 -9.29 -13.70
N PHE A 211 -16.12 -8.41 -14.04
CA PHE A 211 -14.79 -8.40 -13.41
C PHE A 211 -14.86 -8.32 -11.88
N TYR A 212 -15.64 -7.38 -11.32
CA TYR A 212 -15.75 -7.24 -9.87
C TYR A 212 -16.45 -8.43 -9.20
N PHE A 213 -17.51 -8.98 -9.80
CA PHE A 213 -18.19 -10.16 -9.24
C PHE A 213 -17.33 -11.43 -9.33
N LEU A 214 -16.56 -11.62 -10.40
CA LEU A 214 -15.58 -12.70 -10.48
C LEU A 214 -14.46 -12.52 -9.44
N SER A 215 -14.08 -11.28 -9.15
CA SER A 215 -13.13 -10.95 -8.09
C SER A 215 -13.66 -11.21 -6.67
N LEU A 216 -14.91 -11.66 -6.49
CA LEU A 216 -15.38 -12.14 -5.19
C LEU A 216 -14.99 -13.58 -4.90
N LEU A 217 -14.57 -14.33 -5.93
CA LEU A 217 -14.05 -15.68 -5.79
C LEU A 217 -12.59 -15.70 -5.29
N LEU A 218 -12.03 -14.52 -5.00
CA LEU A 218 -10.70 -14.31 -4.45
C LEU A 218 -10.48 -15.03 -3.12
#